data_AF-A0A915Y1Q9-F1
#
_entry.id   AF-A0A915Y1Q9-F1
#
_cell.length_a   1.000
_cell.length_b   1.000
_cell.length_c   1.000
_cell.angle_alpha   90.00
_cell.angle_beta   90.00
_cell.angle_gamma   90.00
#
_symmetry.space_group_name_H-M   'P 1'
#
loop_
_entity.id
_entity.type
_entity.pdbx_description
1 polymer ?
#
loop_
_entity_poly.entity_id
_entity_poly.type
_entity_poly.pdbx_seq_one_letter_code
_entity_poly.pdbx_strand_id
1 'polypeptide(L)'
;MSNLSDYPTRLRASTEHPEVIYTRARGYHAVKNAPRAQTKRAVSALEDDDSTYLILHGEPKTLDESVSAVYRGDGGALYVPTGRVFVRLDEGARAEAYADAFRKLGFVIAQSLPYAPNAAWLEREDGDAAAALHSIGALEKLPQVRNVEPQLLTMRSLR
;
A
#
# COMPACT_ATOMS: atom_id res chain seq x y z
N MET A 1 3.47 -12.18 9.24
CA MET A 1 3.73 -12.42 7.82
C MET A 1 2.48 -12.97 7.20
N SER A 2 1.96 -12.21 6.27
CA SER A 2 0.63 -12.39 5.70
C SER A 2 0.68 -13.11 4.36
N ASN A 3 -0.30 -13.98 4.12
CA ASN A 3 -0.55 -14.61 2.84
C ASN A 3 -1.45 -13.72 1.95
N LEU A 4 -1.63 -14.10 0.68
CA LEU A 4 -2.57 -13.42 -0.22
C LEU A 4 -4.01 -13.37 0.32
N SER A 5 -4.42 -14.37 1.11
CA SER A 5 -5.74 -14.42 1.77
C SER A 5 -5.94 -13.28 2.76
N ASP A 6 -4.85 -12.84 3.37
CA ASP A 6 -4.84 -11.90 4.49
C ASP A 6 -4.82 -10.44 4.01
N TYR A 7 -4.77 -10.21 2.70
CA TYR A 7 -5.02 -8.90 2.13
C TYR A 7 -6.53 -8.62 2.12
N PRO A 8 -6.99 -7.40 2.45
CA PRO A 8 -8.41 -7.08 2.43
C PRO A 8 -9.01 -7.30 1.03
N THR A 9 -10.27 -7.74 0.97
CA THR A 9 -10.95 -7.99 -0.31
C THR A 9 -11.32 -6.70 -1.02
N ARG A 10 -11.52 -5.62 -0.27
CA ARG A 10 -11.84 -4.27 -0.75
C ARG A 10 -10.95 -3.27 -0.02
N LEU A 11 -10.46 -2.30 -0.76
CA LEU A 11 -9.59 -1.24 -0.26
C LEU A 11 -10.14 0.11 -0.72
N ARG A 12 -10.26 1.07 0.19
CA ARG A 12 -10.58 2.46 -0.14
C ARG A 12 -9.32 3.17 -0.66
N ALA A 13 -9.47 4.09 -1.61
CA ALA A 13 -8.37 4.93 -2.04
C ALA A 13 -7.90 5.87 -0.93
N SER A 14 -8.85 6.45 -0.21
CA SER A 14 -8.56 7.24 0.98
C SER A 14 -9.80 7.41 1.85
N THR A 15 -9.60 7.99 3.03
CA THR A 15 -10.72 8.48 3.85
C THR A 15 -11.38 9.74 3.31
N GLU A 16 -10.64 10.58 2.57
CA GLU A 16 -11.21 11.76 1.91
C GLU A 16 -12.03 11.38 0.66
N HIS A 17 -11.69 10.27 0.00
CA HIS A 17 -12.38 9.73 -1.18
C HIS A 17 -12.85 8.27 -0.97
N PRO A 18 -13.77 8.01 -0.02
CA PRO A 18 -14.19 6.67 0.33
C PRO A 18 -15.01 5.97 -0.78
N GLU A 19 -15.51 6.72 -1.75
CA GLU A 19 -16.24 6.22 -2.92
C GLU A 19 -15.34 5.48 -3.92
N VAL A 20 -14.04 5.78 -3.95
CA VAL A 20 -13.08 5.10 -4.82
C VAL A 20 -12.64 3.81 -4.15
N ILE A 21 -13.13 2.68 -4.68
CA ILE A 21 -12.90 1.35 -4.13
C ILE A 21 -12.10 0.49 -5.10
N TYR A 22 -11.01 -0.08 -4.60
CA TYR A 22 -10.27 -1.13 -5.26
C TYR A 22 -10.73 -2.51 -4.75
N THR A 23 -10.88 -3.47 -5.65
CA THR A 23 -11.27 -4.85 -5.28
C THR A 23 -10.12 -5.81 -5.59
N ARG A 24 -9.84 -6.74 -4.68
CA ARG A 24 -8.77 -7.73 -4.87
C ARG A 24 -9.00 -8.52 -6.16
N ALA A 25 -8.04 -8.45 -7.08
CA ALA A 25 -8.09 -9.07 -8.40
C ALA A 25 -7.69 -10.55 -8.28
N ARG A 26 -8.67 -11.41 -7.98
CA ARG A 26 -8.45 -12.87 -7.92
C ARG A 26 -7.85 -13.37 -9.24
N GLY A 27 -6.88 -14.29 -9.15
CA GLY A 27 -6.12 -14.76 -10.31
C GLY A 27 -4.95 -13.85 -10.72
N TYR A 28 -4.63 -12.84 -9.92
CA TYR A 28 -3.41 -12.05 -10.07
C TYR A 28 -2.67 -11.95 -8.75
N HIS A 29 -1.34 -11.92 -8.82
CA HIS A 29 -0.45 -11.61 -7.71
C HIS A 29 0.70 -10.74 -8.21
N ALA A 30 1.32 -9.99 -7.31
CA ALA A 30 2.54 -9.26 -7.59
C ALA A 30 3.72 -9.91 -6.88
N VAL A 31 4.90 -9.83 -7.50
CA VAL A 31 6.17 -10.28 -6.90
C VAL A 31 7.14 -9.11 -6.91
N LYS A 32 7.56 -8.70 -5.71
CA LYS A 32 8.55 -7.65 -5.49
C LYS A 32 9.96 -8.19 -5.75
N ASN A 33 10.76 -7.45 -6.52
CA ASN A 33 12.14 -7.77 -6.87
C ASN A 33 12.33 -9.18 -7.45
N ALA A 34 11.35 -9.61 -8.25
CA ALA A 34 11.37 -10.92 -8.90
C ALA A 34 12.60 -11.09 -9.81
N PRO A 35 13.16 -12.31 -9.93
CA PRO A 35 14.25 -12.58 -10.86
C PRO A 35 13.88 -12.19 -12.29
N ARG A 36 14.83 -11.61 -13.05
CA ARG A 36 14.64 -11.18 -14.45
C ARG A 36 14.04 -12.24 -15.38
N ALA A 37 14.25 -13.53 -15.08
CA ALA A 37 13.66 -14.64 -15.84
C ALA A 37 12.12 -14.63 -15.81
N GLN A 38 11.51 -14.08 -14.77
CA GLN A 38 10.05 -13.99 -14.61
C GLN A 38 9.43 -12.83 -15.39
N THR A 39 10.20 -11.82 -15.78
CA THR A 39 9.71 -10.64 -16.50
C THR A 39 9.01 -10.99 -17.81
N LYS A 40 9.45 -12.06 -18.51
CA LYS A 40 8.82 -12.53 -19.76
C LYS A 40 7.39 -13.04 -19.59
N ARG A 41 6.97 -13.35 -18.36
CA ARG A 41 5.63 -13.87 -18.04
C ARG A 41 4.77 -12.82 -17.33
N ALA A 42 5.33 -11.65 -17.05
CA ALA A 42 4.65 -10.57 -16.37
C ALA A 42 3.61 -9.94 -17.28
N VAL A 43 2.42 -9.70 -16.75
CA VAL A 43 1.38 -8.87 -17.37
C VAL A 43 1.82 -7.42 -17.38
N SER A 44 2.53 -6.99 -16.34
CA SER A 44 3.09 -5.65 -16.20
C SER A 44 4.27 -5.67 -15.23
N ALA A 45 5.17 -4.69 -15.38
CA ALA A 45 6.18 -4.34 -14.39
C ALA A 45 5.92 -2.91 -13.90
N LEU A 46 6.04 -2.69 -12.59
CA LEU A 46 5.88 -1.39 -11.94
C LEU A 46 7.14 -1.09 -11.13
N GLU A 47 7.57 0.16 -11.10
CA GLU A 47 8.75 0.61 -10.36
C GLU A 47 8.33 1.55 -9.23
N ASP A 48 8.97 1.41 -8.07
CA ASP A 48 8.79 2.24 -6.88
C ASP A 48 10.12 2.29 -6.13
N ASP A 49 10.77 3.45 -6.15
CA ASP A 49 12.14 3.66 -5.69
C ASP A 49 13.09 2.56 -6.24
N ASP A 50 13.72 1.80 -5.34
CA ASP A 50 14.66 0.71 -5.67
C ASP A 50 13.97 -0.66 -5.85
N SER A 51 12.64 -0.69 -5.94
CA SER A 51 11.86 -1.92 -6.06
C SER A 51 11.13 -2.03 -7.40
N THR A 52 11.12 -3.25 -7.95
CA THR A 52 10.29 -3.59 -9.11
C THR A 52 9.23 -4.60 -8.72
N TYR A 53 7.98 -4.34 -9.06
CA TYR A 53 6.85 -5.24 -8.83
C TYR A 53 6.40 -5.83 -10.16
N LEU A 54 6.46 -7.15 -10.30
CA LEU A 54 5.93 -7.85 -11.46
C LEU A 54 4.52 -8.35 -11.16
N ILE A 55 3.55 -7.96 -11.99
CA ILE A 55 2.18 -8.51 -11.93
C ILE A 55 2.12 -9.77 -12.78
N LEU A 56 1.68 -10.88 -12.17
CA LEU A 56 1.58 -12.20 -12.80
C LEU A 56 0.14 -12.72 -12.73
N HIS A 57 -0.25 -13.52 -13.72
CA HIS A 57 -1.53 -14.23 -13.71
C HIS A 57 -1.39 -15.61 -13.05
N GLY A 58 -2.45 -16.03 -12.37
CA GLY A 58 -2.55 -17.28 -11.62
C GLY A 58 -2.15 -17.14 -10.15
N GLU A 59 -2.07 -18.29 -9.49
CA GLU A 59 -1.60 -18.39 -8.11
C GLU A 59 -0.06 -18.36 -8.05
N PRO A 60 0.53 -17.75 -7.00
CA PRO A 60 1.97 -17.74 -6.83
C PRO A 60 2.47 -19.17 -6.56
N LYS A 61 3.67 -19.49 -7.07
CA LYS A 61 4.30 -20.80 -6.83
C LYS A 61 4.83 -20.93 -5.39
N THR A 62 5.26 -19.82 -4.81
CA THR A 62 5.74 -19.70 -3.44
C THR A 62 4.97 -18.58 -2.76
N LEU A 63 4.61 -18.75 -1.49
CA LEU A 63 4.01 -17.71 -0.67
C LEU A 63 5.09 -17.19 0.29
N ASP A 64 6.08 -16.52 -0.30
CA ASP A 64 7.12 -15.83 0.47
C ASP A 64 6.82 -14.34 0.59
N GLU A 65 7.68 -13.62 1.30
CA GLU A 65 7.54 -12.20 1.62
C GLU A 65 7.54 -11.26 0.41
N SER A 66 7.98 -11.73 -0.75
CA SER A 66 7.98 -10.92 -1.97
C SER A 66 6.61 -10.87 -2.64
N VAL A 67 5.67 -11.73 -2.23
CA VAL A 67 4.36 -11.87 -2.88
C VAL A 67 3.33 -10.94 -2.24
N SER A 68 2.68 -10.12 -3.06
CA SER A 68 1.59 -9.25 -2.62
C SER A 68 0.33 -9.40 -3.48
N ALA A 69 -0.81 -9.01 -2.91
CA ALA A 69 -2.07 -9.02 -3.63
C ALA A 69 -2.10 -7.94 -4.72
N VAL A 70 -2.85 -8.22 -5.79
CA VAL A 70 -3.17 -7.23 -6.83
C VAL A 70 -4.61 -6.80 -6.63
N TYR A 71 -4.87 -5.51 -6.83
CA TYR A 71 -6.19 -4.94 -6.80
C TYR A 71 -6.59 -4.42 -8.18
N ARG A 72 -7.90 -4.30 -8.40
CA ARG A 72 -8.49 -3.71 -9.60
C ARG A 72 -9.29 -2.49 -9.21
N GLY A 73 -9.02 -1.37 -9.87
CA GLY A 73 -9.79 -0.14 -9.76
C GLY A 73 -10.80 0.02 -10.89
N ASP A 74 -11.49 1.15 -10.91
CA ASP A 74 -12.41 1.52 -11.99
C ASP A 74 -11.69 1.59 -13.34
N GLY A 75 -12.38 1.18 -14.40
CA GLY A 75 -11.78 1.04 -15.74
C GLY A 75 -10.89 -0.20 -15.92
N GLY A 76 -10.79 -1.07 -14.90
CA GLY A 76 -10.11 -2.37 -15.00
C GLY A 76 -8.59 -2.33 -14.82
N ALA A 77 -8.02 -1.16 -14.50
CA ALA A 77 -6.60 -1.01 -14.20
C ALA A 77 -6.20 -1.86 -12.97
N LEU A 78 -4.98 -2.39 -13.00
CA LEU A 78 -4.40 -3.19 -11.92
C LEU A 78 -3.50 -2.33 -11.04
N TYR A 79 -3.55 -2.60 -9.73
CA TYR A 79 -2.89 -1.85 -8.68
C TYR A 79 -2.14 -2.80 -7.75
N VAL A 80 -0.94 -2.40 -7.34
CA VAL A 80 -0.10 -3.16 -6.38
C VAL A 80 0.12 -2.32 -5.14
N PRO A 81 -0.26 -2.78 -3.94
CA PRO A 81 0.06 -2.08 -2.70
C PRO A 81 1.54 -2.27 -2.35
N THR A 82 2.18 -1.19 -1.91
CA THR A 82 3.58 -1.22 -1.47
C THR A 82 3.72 -1.56 0.02
N GLY A 83 2.63 -1.42 0.79
CA GLY A 83 2.63 -1.49 2.25
C GLY A 83 2.84 -0.14 2.94
N ARG A 84 3.22 0.91 2.19
CA ARG A 84 3.25 2.28 2.71
C ARG A 84 1.84 2.87 2.79
N VAL A 85 1.62 3.69 3.81
CA VAL A 85 0.36 4.39 4.06
C VAL A 85 0.67 5.87 4.27
N PHE A 86 0.07 6.72 3.46
CA PHE A 86 0.12 8.16 3.65
C PHE A 86 -0.83 8.55 4.77
N VAL A 87 -0.38 9.38 5.70
CA VAL A 87 -1.24 10.02 6.70
C VAL A 87 -1.14 11.53 6.57
N ARG A 88 -2.27 12.21 6.67
CA ARG A 88 -2.36 13.66 6.82
C ARG A 88 -3.12 13.99 8.10
N LEU A 89 -2.50 14.81 8.92
CA LEU A 89 -3.09 15.37 10.13
C LEU A 89 -3.71 16.75 9.84
N ASP A 90 -4.47 17.25 10.82
CA ASP A 90 -4.95 18.63 10.85
C ASP A 90 -3.81 19.64 10.68
N GLU A 91 -4.17 20.82 10.16
CA GLU A 91 -3.21 21.91 9.98
C GLU A 91 -2.63 22.35 11.33
N GLY A 92 -1.31 22.51 11.40
CA GLY A 92 -0.57 22.83 12.64
C GLY A 92 -0.17 21.62 13.48
N ALA A 93 -0.74 20.43 13.25
CA ALA A 93 -0.27 19.20 13.86
C ALA A 93 0.98 18.70 13.12
N ARG A 94 2.04 18.32 13.83
CA ARG A 94 3.23 17.73 13.21
C ARG A 94 3.14 16.21 13.23
N ALA A 95 3.36 15.56 12.09
CA ALA A 95 3.32 14.11 11.98
C ALA A 95 4.34 13.43 12.93
N GLU A 96 5.53 14.03 13.11
CA GLU A 96 6.53 13.48 14.03
C GLU A 96 6.08 13.48 15.50
N ALA A 97 5.23 14.43 15.91
CA ALA A 97 4.69 14.47 17.26
C ALA A 97 3.72 13.30 17.55
N TYR A 98 3.24 12.62 16.50
CA TYR A 98 2.36 11.45 16.58
C TYR A 98 3.11 10.12 16.44
N ALA A 99 4.45 10.11 16.36
CA ALA A 99 5.24 8.90 16.16
C ALA A 99 4.93 7.80 17.19
N ASP A 100 4.76 8.14 18.46
CA ASP A 100 4.41 7.17 19.51
C ASP A 100 3.00 6.59 19.33
N ALA A 101 2.05 7.40 18.86
CA ALA A 101 0.70 6.93 18.56
C ALA A 101 0.69 5.98 17.35
N PHE A 102 1.47 6.30 16.31
CA PHE A 102 1.66 5.40 15.16
C PHE A 102 2.32 4.09 15.58
N ARG A 103 3.37 4.13 16.42
CA ARG A 103 4.05 2.91 16.91
C ARG A 103 3.14 2.01 17.74
N LYS A 104 2.22 2.57 18.53
CA LYS A 104 1.20 1.77 19.25
C LYS A 104 0.27 0.99 18.30
N LEU A 105 0.12 1.45 17.07
CA LEU A 105 -0.61 0.74 16.00
C LEU A 105 0.31 -0.12 15.12
N GLY A 106 1.59 -0.21 15.47
CA GLY A 106 2.65 -0.95 14.77
C GLY A 106 3.16 -0.27 13.50
N PHE A 107 2.99 1.05 13.39
CA PHE A 107 3.54 1.86 12.30
C PHE A 107 4.74 2.68 12.75
N VAL A 108 5.69 2.85 11.85
CA VAL A 108 6.80 3.81 11.98
C VAL A 108 6.69 4.85 10.87
N ILE A 109 7.27 6.04 11.10
CA ILE A 109 7.39 7.06 10.06
C ILE A 109 8.52 6.65 9.12
N ALA A 110 8.15 6.21 7.92
CA ALA A 110 9.10 5.86 6.85
C ALA A 110 9.71 7.13 6.24
N GLN A 111 8.89 8.17 6.06
CA GLN A 111 9.32 9.43 5.49
C GLN A 111 8.49 10.61 6.01
N SER A 112 9.17 11.62 6.55
CA SER A 112 8.60 12.94 6.80
C SER A 112 8.67 13.82 5.55
N LEU A 113 7.71 14.72 5.39
CA LEU A 113 7.67 15.66 4.26
C LEU A 113 8.01 17.08 4.75
N PRO A 114 9.23 17.61 4.49
CA PRO A 114 9.64 18.92 5.02
C PRO A 114 8.72 20.08 4.60
N TYR A 115 8.11 19.97 3.42
CA TYR A 115 7.17 20.95 2.87
C TYR A 115 5.72 20.77 3.38
N ALA A 116 5.43 19.67 4.07
CA ALA A 116 4.10 19.33 4.61
C ALA A 116 4.27 18.64 5.98
N PRO A 117 4.64 19.39 7.04
CA PRO A 117 5.01 18.81 8.33
C PRO A 117 3.84 18.09 9.04
N ASN A 118 2.61 18.31 8.60
CA ASN A 118 1.41 17.61 9.07
C ASN A 118 1.17 16.28 8.34
N ALA A 119 2.06 15.85 7.46
CA ALA A 119 1.91 14.63 6.70
C ALA A 119 3.18 13.78 6.72
N ALA A 120 2.99 12.47 6.60
CA ALA A 120 4.08 11.51 6.55
C ALA A 120 3.68 10.25 5.77
N TRP A 121 4.67 9.56 5.24
CA TRP A 121 4.54 8.17 4.86
C TRP A 121 4.84 7.29 6.07
N LEU A 122 3.93 6.38 6.35
CA LEU A 122 4.06 5.36 7.36
C LEU A 122 4.31 4.01 6.70
N GLU A 123 4.99 3.13 7.42
CA GLU A 123 5.08 1.71 7.09
C GLU A 123 4.94 0.89 8.36
N ARG A 124 4.58 -0.38 8.21
CA ARG A 124 4.58 -1.30 9.34
C ARG A 124 6.02 -1.59 9.78
N GLU A 125 6.24 -1.66 11.08
CA GLU A 125 7.56 -1.99 11.64
C GLU A 125 8.06 -3.39 11.19
N ASP A 126 7.14 -4.31 10.95
CA ASP A 126 7.41 -5.67 10.44
C ASP A 126 7.45 -5.75 8.90
N GLY A 127 7.26 -4.63 8.18
CA GLY A 127 7.20 -4.57 6.73
C GLY A 127 6.00 -5.27 6.09
N ASP A 128 5.03 -5.74 6.88
CA ASP A 128 3.91 -6.55 6.38
C ASP A 128 2.84 -5.68 5.72
N ALA A 129 2.82 -5.67 4.39
CA ALA A 129 1.89 -4.86 3.61
C ALA A 129 0.41 -5.22 3.85
N ALA A 130 0.06 -6.49 4.05
CA ALA A 130 -1.34 -6.86 4.28
C ALA A 130 -1.81 -6.38 5.67
N ALA A 131 -0.95 -6.51 6.68
CA ALA A 131 -1.19 -5.97 8.01
C ALA A 131 -1.34 -4.44 7.96
N ALA A 132 -0.50 -3.75 7.19
CA ALA A 132 -0.60 -2.30 6.99
C ALA A 132 -2.00 -1.91 6.49
N LEU A 133 -2.49 -2.58 5.44
CA LEU A 133 -3.80 -2.29 4.85
C LEU A 133 -4.96 -2.61 5.81
N HIS A 134 -4.85 -3.67 6.60
CA HIS A 134 -5.85 -3.99 7.62
C HIS A 134 -5.92 -2.98 8.75
N SER A 135 -4.78 -2.38 9.11
CA SER A 135 -4.67 -1.40 10.19
C SER A 135 -5.01 0.04 9.79
N ILE A 136 -5.32 0.31 8.51
CA ILE A 136 -5.73 1.65 8.04
C ILE A 136 -6.87 2.21 8.89
N GLY A 137 -7.94 1.42 9.11
CA GLY A 137 -9.08 1.88 9.91
C GLY A 137 -8.78 2.21 11.37
N ALA A 138 -7.63 1.78 11.91
CA ALA A 138 -7.17 2.21 13.24
C ALA A 138 -6.42 3.56 13.18
N LEU A 139 -5.66 3.82 12.11
CA LEU A 139 -5.04 5.13 11.86
C LEU A 139 -6.10 6.21 11.70
N GLU A 140 -7.18 5.92 10.98
CA GLU A 140 -8.31 6.85 10.76
C GLU A 140 -8.97 7.33 12.06
N LYS A 141 -8.85 6.56 13.13
CA LYS A 141 -9.47 6.85 14.44
C LYS A 141 -8.56 7.65 15.37
N LEU A 142 -7.30 7.87 14.99
CA LEU A 142 -6.41 8.68 15.81
C LEU A 142 -6.89 10.14 15.81
N PRO A 143 -6.76 10.86 16.94
CA PRO A 143 -7.07 12.28 16.98
C PRO A 143 -6.28 13.05 15.94
N GLN A 144 -6.92 14.06 15.33
CA GLN A 144 -6.34 14.94 14.30
C GLN A 144 -5.93 14.25 13.00
N VAL A 145 -6.14 12.94 12.84
CA VAL A 145 -5.98 12.30 11.53
C VAL A 145 -7.14 12.73 10.64
N ARG A 146 -6.80 13.43 9.57
CA ARG A 146 -7.76 13.94 8.57
C ARG A 146 -7.86 13.01 7.37
N ASN A 147 -6.72 12.47 6.93
CA ASN A 147 -6.69 11.58 5.79
C ASN A 147 -5.71 10.42 5.96
N VAL A 148 -6.10 9.24 5.47
CA VAL A 148 -5.26 8.04 5.38
C VAL A 148 -5.43 7.42 3.99
N GLU A 149 -4.32 7.17 3.30
CA GLU A 149 -4.32 6.63 1.93
C GLU A 149 -3.26 5.52 1.78
N PRO A 150 -3.60 4.31 1.34
CA PRO A 150 -2.60 3.32 0.95
C PRO A 150 -1.86 3.76 -0.31
N GLN A 151 -0.55 3.56 -0.37
CA GLN A 151 0.19 3.73 -1.61
C GLN A 151 -0.09 2.54 -2.54
N LEU A 152 -0.65 2.83 -3.72
CA LEU A 152 -0.91 1.86 -4.77
C LEU A 152 -0.16 2.23 -6.05
N LEU A 153 0.63 1.30 -6.57
CA LEU A 153 1.31 1.44 -7.86
C LEU A 153 0.39 1.00 -8.98
N THR A 154 0.39 1.72 -10.10
CA THR A 154 -0.32 1.32 -11.32
C THR A 154 0.45 1.75 -12.55
N MET A 155 0.16 1.16 -13.70
CA MET A 155 0.75 1.60 -14.96
C MET A 155 0.32 3.03 -15.24
N ARG A 156 1.28 3.88 -15.60
CA ARG A 156 0.98 5.20 -16.14
C ARG A 156 0.19 5.01 -17.44
N SER A 157 -1.07 5.41 -17.41
CA SER A 157 -1.82 5.62 -18.64
C SER A 157 -1.33 6.93 -19.22
N LEU A 158 -0.55 6.87 -20.32
CA LEU A 158 -0.35 8.05 -21.14
C LEU A 158 -1.73 8.44 -21.69
N ARG A 159 -2.27 9.56 -21.21
CA ARG A 159 -3.34 10.28 -21.89
C ARG A 159 -2.71 11.36 -22.75
#